data_AF-Q6C540-F1
#
_entry.id   AF-Q6C540-F1
#
_cell.length_a   1.000
_cell.length_b   1.000
_cell.length_c   1.000
_cell.angle_alpha   90.00
_cell.angle_beta   90.00
_cell.angle_gamma   90.00
#
_symmetry.space_group_name_H-M   'P 1'
#
loop_
_entity.id
_entity.type
_entity.pdbx_description
1 polymer ?
#
loop_
_entity_poly.entity_id
_entity_poly.type
_entity_poly.pdbx_seq_one_letter_code
_entity_poly.pdbx_strand_id
1 'polypeptide(L)'
;MAKVSCDVSSSRRKSRKAHFSASSAERRILMSAPLSKELREKYKIRSLPIRKDDTVTVARGAYKGREGKVSQVYRLKFSVQVNSVSKDKASGAAVPVNFNASKLLITSLNLDADRKALIKRKSGVDCE
;
A
#
# COMPACT_ATOMS: atom_id res chain seq x y z
N MET A 1 -20.47 12.72 13.33
CA MET A 1 -20.32 14.05 12.69
C MET A 1 -20.51 13.89 11.19
N ALA A 2 -21.46 14.60 10.60
CA ALA A 2 -21.87 14.46 9.20
C ALA A 2 -21.05 15.36 8.26
N LYS A 3 -21.24 15.17 6.95
CA LYS A 3 -20.71 16.04 5.88
C LYS A 3 -21.05 17.52 6.15
N VAL A 4 -20.05 18.40 6.06
CA VAL A 4 -20.21 19.87 6.22
C VAL A 4 -20.12 20.62 4.88
N SER A 5 -19.11 20.32 4.05
CA SER A 5 -18.95 21.00 2.75
C SER A 5 -19.99 20.52 1.74
N CYS A 6 -20.47 21.41 0.87
CA CYS A 6 -21.47 21.07 -0.15
C CYS A 6 -20.88 20.22 -1.30
N ASP A 7 -19.62 20.45 -1.65
CA ASP A 7 -18.93 19.85 -2.82
C ASP A 7 -18.69 18.34 -2.73
N VAL A 8 -18.64 17.79 -1.51
CA VAL A 8 -18.42 16.35 -1.31
C VAL A 8 -19.74 15.58 -1.40
N SER A 9 -19.74 14.39 -2.02
CA SER A 9 -20.96 13.58 -2.12
C SER A 9 -20.89 12.34 -1.21
N SER A 10 -21.96 12.09 -0.46
CA SER A 10 -22.18 10.85 0.32
C SER A 10 -22.83 9.73 -0.50
N SER A 11 -23.11 9.97 -1.79
CA SER A 11 -23.75 8.97 -2.65
C SER A 11 -22.83 7.78 -2.90
N ARG A 12 -23.28 6.58 -2.51
CA ARG A 12 -22.59 5.30 -2.75
C ARG A 12 -22.26 5.09 -4.23
N ARG A 13 -23.17 5.46 -5.13
CA ARG A 13 -22.98 5.31 -6.59
C ARG A 13 -21.82 6.16 -7.09
N LYS A 14 -21.78 7.45 -6.69
CA LYS A 14 -20.70 8.37 -7.09
C LYS A 14 -19.34 7.93 -6.53
N SER A 15 -19.31 7.53 -5.25
CA SER A 15 -18.09 7.05 -4.59
C SER A 15 -17.51 5.79 -5.26
N ARG A 16 -18.35 4.78 -5.56
CA ARG A 16 -17.91 3.55 -6.24
C ARG A 16 -17.42 3.82 -7.65
N LYS A 17 -18.12 4.68 -8.41
CA LYS A 17 -17.68 5.07 -9.76
C LYS A 17 -16.29 5.69 -9.69
N ALA A 18 -16.08 6.69 -8.85
CA ALA A 18 -14.78 7.33 -8.67
C ALA A 18 -13.66 6.36 -8.28
N HIS A 19 -13.93 5.40 -7.38
CA HIS A 19 -12.92 4.42 -6.98
C HIS A 19 -12.51 3.48 -8.13
N PHE A 20 -13.47 2.87 -8.83
CA PHE A 20 -13.16 1.88 -9.87
C PHE A 20 -12.71 2.51 -11.20
N SER A 21 -13.15 3.73 -11.51
CA SER A 21 -12.70 4.48 -12.68
C SER A 21 -11.44 5.32 -12.43
N ALA A 22 -10.85 5.27 -11.24
CA ALA A 22 -9.65 6.02 -10.89
C ALA A 22 -8.48 5.72 -11.84
N SER A 23 -7.72 6.75 -12.18
CA SER A 23 -6.49 6.67 -12.97
C SER A 23 -5.35 5.98 -12.20
N SER A 24 -4.29 5.57 -12.89
CA SER A 24 -3.13 4.92 -12.25
C SER A 24 -2.45 5.80 -11.19
N ALA A 25 -2.45 7.13 -11.39
CA ALA A 25 -1.86 8.09 -10.46
C ALA A 25 -2.69 8.20 -9.15
N GLU A 26 -4.01 8.20 -9.26
CA GLU A 26 -4.91 8.19 -8.10
C GLU A 26 -4.84 6.85 -7.37
N ARG A 27 -4.82 5.73 -8.11
CA ARG A 27 -4.67 4.38 -7.55
C ARG A 27 -3.39 4.21 -6.74
N ARG A 28 -2.30 4.88 -7.12
CA ARG A 28 -1.06 4.93 -6.33
C ARG A 28 -1.32 5.45 -4.92
N ILE A 29 -2.13 6.50 -4.78
CA ILE A 29 -2.45 7.12 -3.47
C ILE A 29 -3.43 6.22 -2.70
N LEU A 30 -4.46 5.70 -3.38
CA LEU A 30 -5.43 4.78 -2.79
C LEU A 30 -4.76 3.50 -2.24
N MET A 31 -3.74 2.99 -2.95
CA MET A 31 -2.97 1.82 -2.55
C MET A 31 -1.82 2.19 -1.58
N SER A 32 -2.20 2.78 -0.45
CA SER A 32 -1.27 3.06 0.66
C SER A 32 -1.31 1.97 1.72
N ALA A 33 -0.15 1.67 2.32
CA ALA A 33 -0.04 0.75 3.45
C ALA A 33 0.47 1.45 4.71
N PRO A 34 0.04 0.97 5.90
CA PRO A 34 0.58 1.43 7.16
C PRO A 34 2.06 1.06 7.31
N LEU A 35 2.82 1.95 7.97
CA LEU A 35 4.19 1.66 8.41
C LEU A 35 4.17 0.83 9.70
N SER A 36 5.25 0.07 9.94
CA SER A 36 5.55 -0.54 11.23
C SER A 36 5.68 0.52 12.34
N LYS A 37 5.62 0.08 13.61
CA LYS A 37 5.71 1.00 14.76
C LYS A 37 7.05 1.74 14.77
N GLU A 38 8.15 1.01 14.56
CA GLU A 38 9.51 1.54 14.48
C GLU A 38 9.66 2.60 13.38
N LEU A 39 9.18 2.31 12.17
CA LEU A 39 9.24 3.27 11.06
C LEU A 39 8.33 4.49 11.30
N ARG A 40 7.20 4.29 12.00
CA ARG A 40 6.29 5.39 12.34
C ARG A 40 6.92 6.33 13.36
N GLU A 41 7.68 5.81 14.32
CA GLU A 41 8.40 6.63 15.30
C GLU A 41 9.53 7.40 14.60
N LYS A 42 10.29 6.73 13.73
CA LYS A 42 11.40 7.35 12.97
C LYS A 42 10.92 8.47 12.04
N TYR A 43 9.91 8.20 11.20
CA TYR A 43 9.48 9.14 10.15
C TYR A 43 8.24 9.95 10.52
N LYS A 44 7.61 9.70 11.68
CA LYS A 44 6.37 10.36 12.15
C LYS A 44 5.20 10.28 11.18
N ILE A 45 5.19 9.29 10.27
CA ILE A 45 4.13 9.09 9.27
C ILE A 45 3.37 7.80 9.55
N ARG A 46 2.04 7.84 9.39
CA ARG A 46 1.19 6.66 9.59
C ARG A 46 1.23 5.67 8.43
N SER A 47 1.19 6.17 7.18
CA SER A 47 1.10 5.37 5.96
C SER A 47 1.75 6.03 4.74
N LEU A 48 2.23 5.19 3.82
CA LEU A 48 2.82 5.59 2.55
C LEU A 48 2.28 4.76 1.38
N PRO A 49 2.24 5.31 0.16
CA PRO A 49 2.01 4.53 -1.06
C PRO A 49 3.04 3.41 -1.21
N ILE A 50 2.60 2.17 -1.44
CA ILE A 50 3.52 1.04 -1.66
C ILE A 50 4.22 1.19 -3.01
N ARG A 51 5.52 0.87 -3.06
CA ARG A 51 6.32 0.71 -4.28
C ARG A 51 6.89 -0.69 -4.40
N LYS A 52 7.48 -0.96 -5.57
CA LYS A 52 8.36 -2.13 -5.76
C LYS A 52 9.54 -2.01 -4.80
N ASP A 53 10.06 -3.17 -4.37
CA ASP A 53 11.24 -3.30 -3.51
C ASP A 53 11.08 -2.83 -2.06
N ASP A 54 9.91 -2.31 -1.67
CA ASP A 54 9.56 -2.17 -0.25
C ASP A 54 9.48 -3.57 0.40
N THR A 55 9.99 -3.73 1.62
CA THR A 55 9.73 -4.96 2.40
C THR A 55 8.45 -4.78 3.19
N VAL A 56 7.63 -5.83 3.17
CA VAL A 56 6.32 -5.82 3.80
C VAL A 56 6.10 -7.10 4.59
N THR A 57 5.34 -6.95 5.68
CA THR A 57 4.85 -8.05 6.51
C THR A 57 3.33 -8.10 6.40
N VAL A 58 2.77 -9.29 6.24
CA VAL A 58 1.32 -9.48 6.11
C VAL A 58 0.67 -9.39 7.49
N ALA A 59 -0.20 -8.39 7.71
CA ALA A 59 -0.84 -8.15 9.00
C ALA A 59 -2.14 -8.94 9.20
N ARG A 60 -2.87 -9.23 8.12
CA ARG A 60 -4.18 -9.91 8.15
C ARG A 60 -4.32 -10.96 7.05
N GLY A 61 -5.11 -11.99 7.33
CA GLY A 61 -5.46 -13.06 6.39
C GLY A 61 -4.70 -14.37 6.64
N ALA A 62 -4.83 -15.33 5.72
CA ALA A 62 -4.26 -16.67 5.86
C ALA A 62 -2.73 -16.68 5.92
N TYR A 63 -2.08 -15.69 5.30
CA TYR A 63 -0.62 -15.58 5.25
C TYR A 63 -0.05 -14.60 6.29
N LYS A 64 -0.79 -14.36 7.39
CA LYS A 64 -0.38 -13.44 8.46
C LYS A 64 0.99 -13.81 9.02
N GLY A 65 1.82 -12.81 9.28
CA GLY A 65 3.16 -12.97 9.85
C GLY A 65 4.25 -13.28 8.83
N ARG A 66 3.91 -13.60 7.58
CA ARG A 66 4.91 -13.75 6.52
C ARG A 66 5.44 -12.39 6.08
N GLU A 67 6.74 -12.33 5.89
CA GLU A 67 7.46 -11.16 5.39
C GLU A 67 7.97 -11.40 3.98
N GLY A 68 8.11 -10.34 3.19
CA GLY A 68 8.76 -10.43 1.89
C GLY A 68 8.89 -9.08 1.19
N LYS A 69 9.66 -9.09 0.10
CA LYS A 69 9.79 -7.95 -0.79
C LYS A 69 8.61 -7.87 -1.77
N VAL A 70 8.16 -6.65 -2.04
CA VAL A 70 7.14 -6.38 -3.06
C VAL A 70 7.74 -6.57 -4.44
N SER A 71 7.21 -7.56 -5.17
CA SER A 71 7.59 -7.85 -6.56
C SER A 71 7.02 -6.80 -7.52
N GLN A 72 5.70 -6.64 -7.44
CA GLN A 72 4.96 -5.73 -8.30
C GLN A 72 3.71 -5.20 -7.61
N VAL A 73 3.39 -3.94 -7.94
CA VAL A 73 2.16 -3.28 -7.53
C VAL A 73 1.21 -3.28 -8.72
N TYR A 74 0.24 -4.19 -8.69
CA TYR A 74 -0.74 -4.39 -9.74
C TYR A 74 -1.93 -3.43 -9.58
N ARG A 75 -1.75 -2.18 -10.02
CA ARG A 75 -2.77 -1.12 -9.88
C ARG A 75 -4.08 -1.40 -10.62
N LEU A 76 -4.05 -2.16 -11.73
CA LEU A 76 -5.28 -2.55 -12.43
C LEU A 76 -6.22 -3.36 -11.53
N LYS A 77 -5.65 -4.30 -10.77
CA LYS A 77 -6.38 -5.24 -9.89
C LYS A 77 -6.48 -4.77 -8.44
N PHE A 78 -6.02 -3.56 -8.12
CA PHE A 78 -5.93 -3.04 -6.75
C PHE A 78 -5.17 -3.98 -5.80
N SER A 79 -4.12 -4.63 -6.30
CA SER A 79 -3.40 -5.65 -5.54
C SER A 79 -1.87 -5.51 -5.61
N VAL A 80 -1.21 -6.08 -4.62
CA VAL A 80 0.25 -6.11 -4.45
C VAL A 80 0.68 -7.58 -4.41
N GLN A 81 1.75 -7.92 -5.10
CA GLN A 81 2.35 -9.25 -5.07
C GLN A 81 3.65 -9.22 -4.28
N VAL A 82 3.80 -10.19 -3.38
CA VAL A 82 4.95 -10.33 -2.48
C VAL A 82 5.68 -11.62 -2.84
N ASN A 83 7.00 -11.55 -3.05
CA ASN A 83 7.78 -12.68 -3.59
C ASN A 83 7.78 -13.92 -2.69
N SER A 84 7.76 -13.74 -1.36
CA SER A 84 7.79 -14.85 -0.40
C SER A 84 6.46 -15.60 -0.27
N VAL A 85 5.38 -15.09 -0.88
CA VAL A 85 4.04 -15.64 -0.71
C VAL A 85 3.43 -16.05 -2.04
N SER A 86 3.65 -17.33 -2.36
CA SER A 86 3.05 -18.03 -3.49
C SER A 86 2.04 -19.09 -3.03
N LYS A 87 1.23 -19.53 -3.99
CA LYS A 87 0.41 -20.74 -3.91
C LYS A 87 0.92 -21.74 -4.91
N ASP A 88 1.12 -22.97 -4.47
CA ASP A 88 1.52 -24.06 -5.35
C ASP A 88 0.30 -24.67 -6.03
N LYS A 89 0.39 -24.88 -7.33
CA LYS A 89 -0.61 -25.60 -8.11
C LYS A 89 -0.36 -27.11 -8.03
N ALA A 90 -1.40 -27.90 -8.32
CA ALA A 90 -1.25 -29.35 -8.49
C ALA A 90 -0.23 -29.72 -9.59
N SER A 91 0.01 -28.83 -10.55
CA SER A 91 1.04 -28.98 -11.58
C SER A 91 2.48 -28.68 -11.10
N GLY A 92 2.69 -28.38 -9.81
CA GLY A 92 3.99 -28.01 -9.23
C GLY A 92 4.44 -26.56 -9.46
N ALA A 93 3.69 -25.76 -10.23
CA ALA A 93 4.04 -24.36 -10.50
C ALA A 93 3.57 -23.43 -9.37
N ALA A 94 4.44 -22.49 -8.96
CA ALA A 94 4.13 -21.47 -7.96
C ALA A 94 3.45 -20.25 -8.59
N VAL A 95 2.32 -19.81 -8.02
CA VAL A 95 1.59 -18.61 -8.45
C VAL A 95 1.60 -17.55 -7.35
N PRO A 96 1.95 -16.29 -7.66
CA PRO A 96 1.97 -15.23 -6.67
C PRO A 96 0.56 -14.91 -6.15
N VAL A 97 0.44 -14.68 -4.85
CA VAL A 97 -0.82 -14.27 -4.23
C VAL A 97 -0.97 -12.75 -4.29
N ASN A 98 -2.19 -12.31 -4.63
CA ASN A 98 -2.55 -10.90 -4.67
C ASN A 98 -3.05 -10.43 -3.30
N PHE A 99 -2.36 -9.46 -2.71
CA PHE A 99 -2.72 -8.83 -1.43
C PHE A 99 -3.28 -7.43 -1.64
N ASN A 100 -4.14 -6.97 -0.74
CA ASN A 100 -4.52 -5.56 -0.68
C ASN A 100 -3.49 -4.81 0.18
N ALA A 101 -3.07 -3.62 -0.26
CA ALA A 101 -2.15 -2.74 0.46
C ALA A 101 -2.54 -2.51 1.93
N SER A 102 -3.84 -2.37 2.22
CA SER A 102 -4.36 -2.13 3.58
C SER A 102 -4.11 -3.29 4.57
N LYS A 103 -3.81 -4.49 4.06
CA LYS A 103 -3.54 -5.69 4.87
C LYS A 103 -2.03 -5.92 5.09
N LEU A 104 -1.18 -5.07 4.53
CA LEU A 104 0.28 -5.15 4.64
C LEU A 104 0.78 -4.10 5.64
N LEU A 105 1.91 -4.38 6.28
CA LEU A 105 2.69 -3.45 7.08
C LEU A 105 4.04 -3.28 6.41
N ILE A 106 4.47 -2.05 6.16
CA ILE A 106 5.80 -1.80 5.58
C ILE A 106 6.84 -1.87 6.70
N THR A 107 7.87 -2.69 6.54
CA THR A 107 8.97 -2.87 7.50
C THR A 107 10.24 -2.14 7.08
N SER A 108 10.51 -2.05 5.78
CA SER A 108 11.58 -1.21 5.23
C SER A 108 11.10 -0.50 3.96
N LEU A 109 11.62 0.71 3.76
CA LEU A 109 11.25 1.58 2.65
C LEU A 109 12.38 1.57 1.63
N ASN A 110 12.04 1.44 0.35
CA ASN A 110 12.95 1.78 -0.73
C ASN A 110 13.01 3.31 -0.87
N LEU A 111 14.14 3.93 -0.54
CA LEU A 111 14.32 5.38 -0.42
C LEU A 111 14.91 5.98 -1.70
N ASP A 112 14.05 6.59 -2.51
CA ASP A 112 14.45 7.45 -3.64
C ASP A 112 14.38 8.94 -3.27
N ALA A 113 14.99 9.82 -4.08
CA ALA A 113 14.89 11.28 -3.92
C ALA A 113 13.42 11.76 -3.78
N ASP A 114 12.52 11.28 -4.65
CA ASP A 114 11.09 11.59 -4.60
C ASP A 114 10.41 11.09 -3.32
N ARG A 115 10.88 9.95 -2.77
CA ARG A 115 10.30 9.37 -1.57
C ARG A 115 10.74 10.15 -0.34
N LYS A 116 12.01 10.55 -0.29
CA LYS A 116 12.53 11.48 0.72
C LYS A 116 11.77 12.81 0.69
N ALA A 117 11.58 13.39 -0.50
CA ALA A 117 10.78 14.61 -0.68
C ALA A 117 9.32 14.43 -0.21
N LEU A 118 8.71 13.27 -0.48
CA LEU A 118 7.35 12.98 -0.03
C LEU A 118 7.25 12.81 1.49
N ILE A 119 8.25 12.20 2.13
CA ILE A 119 8.32 12.07 3.59
C ILE A 119 8.50 13.45 4.23
N LYS A 120 9.43 14.26 3.71
CA LYS A 120 9.65 15.64 4.14
C LYS A 120 8.37 16.47 4.03
N ARG A 121 7.65 16.38 2.90
CA ARG A 121 6.37 17.08 2.71
C ARG A 121 5.28 16.65 3.71
N LYS A 122 5.27 15.39 4.14
CA LYS A 122 4.24 14.88 5.07
C LYS A 122 4.56 15.10 6.54
N SER A 123 5.84 15.11 6.92
CA SER A 123 6.27 15.08 8.32
C SER A 123 7.23 16.20 8.73
N GLY A 124 7.81 16.92 7.75
CA GLY A 124 8.90 17.88 7.98
C GLY A 124 10.23 17.24 8.37
N VAL A 125 10.30 15.93 8.56
CA VAL A 125 11.51 15.21 8.97
C VAL A 125 12.34 14.84 7.74
N ASP A 126 13.63 15.17 7.80
CA ASP A 126 14.60 14.78 6.78
C ASP A 126 15.03 13.33 6.96
N CYS A 127 15.06 12.59 5.85
CA CYS A 127 15.55 11.22 5.80
C CYS A 127 16.99 11.25 5.27
N GLU A 128 17.96 11.24 6.17
CA GLU A 128 19.36 10.95 5.82
C GLU A 128 19.46 9.52 5.27
#